data_AF-A0A963JXR2-F1
#
_entry.id   AF-A0A963JXR2-F1
#
_cell.length_a   1.000
_cell.length_b   1.000
_cell.length_c   1.000
_cell.angle_alpha   90.00
_cell.angle_beta   90.00
_cell.angle_gamma   90.00
#
_symmetry.space_group_name_H-M   'P 1'
#
loop_
_entity.id
_entity.type
_entity.pdbx_description
1 polymer ?
#
loop_
_entity_poly.entity_id
_entity_poly.type
_entity_poly.pdbx_seq_one_letter_code
_entity_poly.pdbx_strand_id
1 'polypeptide(L)' 'MEWGSSLWIAIGLIFLIEGFLPMVSPGTWRRMFVQLVQMRDGQIRFIALLSIVIGAAMLVAA' A
#
# COMPACT_ATOMS: atom_id res chain seq x y z
N MET A 1 7.22 -2.56 -26.93
CA MET A 1 7.73 -1.98 -25.67
C MET A 1 7.05 -2.72 -24.53
N GLU A 2 7.70 -3.75 -23.98
CA GLU A 2 7.10 -4.73 -23.03
C GLU A 2 6.61 -4.13 -21.70
N TRP A 3 7.06 -2.92 -21.39
CA TRP A 3 6.68 -2.11 -20.23
C TRP A 3 5.17 -1.89 -20.08
N GLY A 4 4.42 -1.84 -21.18
CA GLY A 4 2.97 -1.63 -21.14
C GLY A 4 2.21 -2.73 -20.39
N SER A 5 2.55 -3.99 -20.64
CA SER A 5 1.90 -5.15 -20.00
C SER A 5 2.22 -5.21 -18.50
N SER A 6 3.49 -4.99 -18.14
CA SER A 6 3.93 -5.00 -16.75
C SER A 6 3.30 -3.87 -15.93
N LEU A 7 3.11 -2.69 -16.53
CA LEU A 7 2.42 -1.57 -15.88
C LEU A 7 0.96 -1.90 -15.56
N TRP A 8 0.23 -2.49 -16.52
CA TRP A 8 -1.16 -2.92 -16.30
C TRP A 8 -1.26 -3.98 -15.20
N ILE A 9 -0.32 -4.92 -15.13
CA ILE A 9 -0.26 -5.92 -14.07
C ILE A 9 -0.02 -5.25 -12.71
N ALA A 10 0.97 -4.35 -12.61
CA ALA A 10 1.27 -3.64 -11.37
C ALA A 10 0.07 -2.82 -10.87
N ILE A 11 -0.61 -2.10 -11.76
CA ILE A 11 -1.82 -1.35 -11.43
C ILE A 11 -2.94 -2.30 -10.96
N GLY A 12 -3.18 -3.40 -11.68
CA GLY A 12 -4.19 -4.39 -11.31
C GLY A 12 -3.96 -4.99 -9.92
N LEU A 13 -2.70 -5.25 -9.57
CA LEU A 13 -2.32 -5.75 -8.23
C LEU A 13 -2.59 -4.70 -7.14
N ILE A 14 -2.32 -3.42 -7.39
CA ILE A 14 -2.63 -2.34 -6.43
C ILE A 14 -4.15 -2.31 -6.14
N PHE A 15 -4.99 -2.37 -7.18
CA PHE A 15 -6.45 -2.40 -7.01
C PHE A 15 -6.92 -3.64 -6.26
N LEU A 16 -6.34 -4.81 -6.57
CA LEU A 16 -6.70 -6.06 -5.90
C LEU A 16 -6.34 -6.00 -4.41
N ILE A 17 -5.13 -5.55 -4.07
CA ILE A 17 -4.67 -5.45 -2.67
C ILE A 17 -5.48 -4.42 -1.89
N GLU A 18 -5.71 -3.23 -2.45
CA GLU A 18 -6.49 -2.17 -1.81
C GLU A 18 -7.95 -2.59 -1.59
N GLY A 19 -8.55 -3.33 -2.54
CA GLY A 19 -9.93 -3.82 -2.45
C GLY A 19 -10.11 -5.06 -1.57
N PHE A 20 -9.06 -5.83 -1.33
CA PHE A 20 -9.16 -7.13 -0.66
C PHE A 20 -9.62 -7.02 0.81
N LEU A 21 -8.94 -6.18 1.59
CA LEU A 21 -9.26 -5.95 3.01
C LEU A 21 -10.69 -5.41 3.25
N PRO A 22 -11.16 -4.35 2.55
CA PRO A 22 -12.53 -3.87 2.71
C PRO A 22 -13.58 -4.89 2.25
N MET A 23 -13.27 -5.74 1.26
CA MET A 23 -14.16 -6.81 0.82
C MET A 23 -14.29 -7.94 1.85
N VAL A 24 -13.16 -8.42 2.40
CA VAL A 24 -13.14 -9.55 3.35
C VAL A 24 -13.61 -9.14 4.75
N SER A 25 -13.17 -7.98 5.24
CA SER A 25 -13.48 -7.54 6.61
C SER A 25 -13.70 -6.02 6.68
N PRO A 26 -14.88 -5.54 6.26
CA PRO A 26 -15.16 -4.11 6.19
C PRO A 26 -15.15 -3.42 7.58
N GLY A 27 -15.47 -4.16 8.65
CA GLY A 27 -15.39 -3.64 10.02
C GLY A 27 -13.97 -3.39 10.49
N THR A 28 -13.05 -4.32 10.21
CA THR A 28 -11.63 -4.17 10.54
C THR A 28 -11.00 -3.06 9.72
N TRP A 29 -11.29 -3.02 8.42
CA TRP A 29 -10.86 -1.94 7.54
C TRP A 29 -11.27 -0.56 8.05
N ARG A 30 -12.56 -0.36 8.39
CA ARG A 30 -13.05 0.92 8.95
C ARG A 30 -12.33 1.32 10.23
N ARG A 31 -12.07 0.38 11.15
CA ARG A 31 -11.34 0.68 12.39
C ARG A 31 -9.90 1.11 12.12
N MET A 32 -9.19 0.40 11.23
CA MET A 32 -7.82 0.78 10.85
C MET A 32 -7.79 2.17 10.20
N PHE A 33 -8.75 2.46 9.32
CA PHE A 33 -8.85 3.76 8.66
C PHE A 33 -9.08 4.90 9.65
N VAL A 34 -10.00 4.72 10.61
CA VAL A 34 -10.24 5.70 11.69
C VAL A 34 -8.99 5.93 12.52
N GLN A 35 -8.25 4.88 12.85
CA GLN A 35 -6.98 4.99 13.57
C GLN A 35 -5.94 5.76 12.74
N LEU A 36 -5.82 5.47 11.44
CA LEU A 36 -4.90 6.16 10.53
C LEU A 36 -5.16 7.67 10.47
N VAL A 37 -6.42 8.09 10.37
CA VAL A 37 -6.80 9.51 10.31
C VAL A 37 -6.53 10.24 11.64
N GLN A 38 -6.48 9.52 12.76
CA GLN A 38 -6.14 10.09 14.07
C GLN A 38 -4.62 10.20 14.31
N MET A 39 -3.79 9.64 13.43
CA MET A 39 -2.34 9.71 13.58
C MET A 39 -1.82 11.12 13.30
N ARG A 40 -0.75 11.50 13.98
CA ARG A 40 -0.05 12.76 13.72
C ARG A 40 0.66 12.67 12.37
N ASP A 41 0.76 13.77 11.63
CA ASP A 41 1.44 13.83 10.33
C ASP A 41 2.85 13.22 10.34
N GLY A 42 3.60 13.42 11.44
CA GLY A 42 4.92 12.82 11.61
C GLY A 42 4.91 11.28 11.64
N GLN A 43 3.88 10.66 12.23
CA GLN A 43 3.76 9.20 12.28
C GLN A 43 3.39 8.64 10.90
N ILE A 44 2.46 9.29 10.18
CA ILE A 44 2.08 8.91 8.82
C ILE A 44 3.31 8.99 7.89
N ARG A 45 4.06 10.09 7.96
CA ARG A 45 5.29 10.26 7.18
C ARG A 45 6.36 9.22 7.52
N PHE A 46 6.50 8.86 8.79
CA PHE A 46 7.47 7.85 9.21
C PHE A 46 7.11 6.45 8.68
N ILE A 47 5.84 6.06 8.76
CA ILE A 47 5.36 4.80 8.19
C ILE A 47 5.55 4.78 6.67
N ALA A 48 5.23 5.89 5.99
CA ALA A 48 5.46 6.04 4.55
C ALA A 48 6.96 5.96 4.19
N LEU A 49 7.84 6.56 4.99
CA LEU A 49 9.28 6.45 4.77
C LEU A 49 9.75 5.00 4.90
N LEU A 50 9.27 4.28 5.92
CA LEU A 50 9.62 2.87 6.14
C LEU A 50 9.17 2.00 4.96
N SER A 51 7.97 2.20 4.43
CA SER A 51 7.47 1.45 3.27
C SER A 51 8.29 1.74 2.00
N ILE A 52 8.67 3.01 1.78
CA ILE A 52 9.55 3.40 0.66
C ILE A 52 10.92 2.74 0.78
N VAL A 53 11.54 2.77 1.96
CA VAL A 53 12.86 2.18 2.19
C VAL A 53 12.85 0.66 1.98
N ILE A 54 11.83 -0.03 2.50
CA ILE A 54 11.68 -1.47 2.29
C ILE A 54 11.49 -1.77 0.80
N GLY A 55 10.62 -1.02 0.10
CA GLY A 55 10.41 -1.20 -1.34
C GLY A 55 11.70 -0.97 -2.14
N ALA A 56 12.45 0.09 -1.83
CA ALA A 56 13.73 0.36 -2.46
C ALA A 56 14.76 -0.75 -2.19
N ALA A 57 14.83 -1.27 -0.97
CA ALA A 57 15.70 -2.38 -0.62
C ALA A 57 15.34 -3.66 -1.39
N MET A 58 14.05 -3.97 -1.54
CA MET A 58 13.58 -5.11 -2.34
C MET A 58 13.97 -4.97 -3.81
N LEU A 59 13.86 -3.76 -4.39
CA LEU A 59 14.25 -3.51 -5.78
C LEU A 59 15.76 -3.60 -6.01
N VAL A 60 16.57 -3.24 -5.03
CA VAL A 60 18.03 -3.37 -5.09
C VAL A 60 18.48 -4.83 -4.88
N ALA A 61 17.72 -5.60 -4.10
CA ALA A 61 18.01 -7.01 -3.81
C ALA A 61 17.46 -8.00 -4.85
N ALA A 62 16.51 -7.56 -5.68
CA ALA A 62 15.93 -8.34 -6.79
C ALA A 62 16.82 -8.29 -8.04
#